data_AF-A0A6I9XDU2-F1
#
_entry.id   AF-A0A6I9XDU2-F1
#
_cell.length_a   1.000
_cell.length_b   1.000
_cell.length_c   1.000
_cell.angle_alpha   90.00
_cell.angle_beta   90.00
_cell.angle_gamma   90.00
#
_symmetry.space_group_name_H-M   'P 1'
#
loop_
_entity.id
_entity.type
_entity.pdbx_description
1 polymer ?
#
loop_
_entity_poly.entity_id
_entity_poly.type
_entity_poly.pdbx_seq_one_letter_code
_entity_poly.pdbx_strand_id
1 'polypeptide(L)'
;MNDAAEYWEVIPEAEQSGIIRYAIGVGDAFSTIEVQQELKEIASEPDDEHVFRVNNFNALKSIQDQLQNKIFAIEGTQFQSSSSFQMEMSQEGLSALLTPLGPVVGAVGAYDWSGGLLLYQTSNRDPKFINISSTFKDMSNSYLGYSSQPVRFHGRNGLVVGAPRYDHIGKVVYFENEALSREWRLKMEAVGEQVGSYFGATLCSVDLNQDTSTDLVLIGAPMYYDATAGGRVHICLFKNEGFSCTDSNTALKGEPGHLFGRFGASIAEVGDITGDKWTDVAIGAPLEDENAGAVYIFSGNRASIERSYVQRIEGLKFSGRFSYFGQAISGGRDLTGDGLKDIIVGQQGRVLLMRSRPVLQVKISIIFHPPSIPTSVLQAQRPTSQEKVISMAEVCFTISKVTQDFLGP
;
A
#
# COMPACT_ATOMS: atom_id res chain seq x y z
N MET A 1 59.18 -11.58 3.71
CA MET A 1 59.14 -13.02 4.05
C MET A 1 58.13 -13.62 3.11
N ASN A 2 58.55 -14.62 2.34
CA ASN A 2 57.71 -15.33 1.36
C ASN A 2 56.64 -16.13 2.09
N ASP A 3 55.40 -15.64 2.13
CA ASP A 3 54.25 -16.51 2.31
C ASP A 3 53.82 -17.00 0.91
N ALA A 4 53.79 -18.31 0.74
CA ALA A 4 53.63 -19.00 -0.54
C ALA A 4 52.20 -19.51 -0.78
N ALA A 5 51.21 -18.92 -0.12
CA ALA A 5 49.79 -19.18 -0.39
C ALA A 5 49.19 -17.90 -0.97
N GLU A 6 48.70 -17.97 -2.22
CA GLU A 6 47.97 -16.87 -2.81
C GLU A 6 46.55 -16.81 -2.19
N TYR A 7 45.97 -15.61 -2.06
CA TYR A 7 44.70 -15.40 -1.34
C TYR A 7 43.56 -16.29 -1.84
N TRP A 8 43.55 -16.66 -3.12
CA TRP A 8 42.53 -17.55 -3.69
C TRP A 8 42.55 -18.98 -3.13
N GLU A 9 43.66 -19.43 -2.53
CA GLU A 9 43.74 -20.76 -1.89
C GLU A 9 43.16 -20.75 -0.48
N VAL A 10 43.28 -19.64 0.26
CA VAL A 10 42.98 -19.57 1.71
C VAL A 10 41.65 -18.90 2.04
N ILE A 11 41.18 -17.98 1.19
CA ILE A 11 39.91 -17.26 1.41
C ILE A 11 38.69 -18.19 1.33
N PRO A 12 38.57 -19.12 0.36
CA PRO A 12 37.43 -20.02 0.30
C PRO A 12 37.28 -20.91 1.54
N GLU A 13 38.38 -21.33 2.16
CA GLU A 13 38.36 -22.14 3.38
C GLU A 13 37.89 -21.32 4.60
N ALA A 14 38.31 -20.06 4.69
CA ALA A 14 37.84 -19.14 5.71
C ALA A 14 36.34 -18.83 5.58
N GLU A 15 35.84 -18.69 4.34
CA GLU A 15 34.41 -18.51 4.05
C GLU A 15 33.59 -19.75 4.42
N GLN A 16 34.09 -20.94 4.06
CA GLN A 16 33.45 -22.20 4.42
C GLN A 16 33.39 -22.42 5.93
N SER A 17 34.37 -21.88 6.67
CA SER A 17 34.44 -21.93 8.13
C SER A 17 33.63 -20.82 8.82
N GLY A 18 32.96 -19.94 8.07
CA GLY A 18 32.15 -18.85 8.62
C GLY A 18 32.95 -17.76 9.33
N ILE A 19 34.22 -17.57 8.95
CA ILE A 19 35.11 -16.57 9.55
C ILE A 19 34.88 -15.22 8.86
N ILE A 20 34.41 -14.24 9.64
CA ILE A 20 34.33 -12.84 9.21
C ILE A 20 35.72 -12.22 9.24
N ARG A 21 36.14 -11.64 8.11
CA ARG A 21 37.48 -11.10 7.90
C ARG A 21 37.42 -9.59 7.73
N TYR A 22 38.28 -8.89 8.45
CA TYR A 22 38.42 -7.44 8.40
C TYR A 22 39.81 -7.10 7.85
N ALA A 23 39.87 -6.29 6.79
CA ALA A 23 41.12 -5.85 6.17
C ALA A 23 41.42 -4.40 6.57
N ILE A 24 42.54 -4.18 7.25
CA ILE A 24 42.92 -2.87 7.77
C ILE A 24 44.19 -2.41 7.06
N GLY A 25 44.05 -1.50 6.10
CA GLY A 25 45.21 -0.91 5.41
C GLY A 25 45.84 0.18 6.27
N VAL A 26 47.13 0.06 6.55
CA VAL A 26 47.89 1.01 7.39
C VAL A 26 48.84 1.85 6.54
N GLY A 27 48.80 3.17 6.71
CA GLY A 27 49.69 4.11 6.01
C GLY A 27 49.31 4.30 4.53
N ASP A 28 50.28 4.12 3.63
CA ASP A 28 50.12 4.33 2.18
C ASP A 28 49.46 3.14 1.45
N ALA A 29 48.88 2.18 2.19
CA ALA A 29 48.19 1.01 1.64
C ALA A 29 46.97 1.37 0.74
N PHE A 30 46.52 2.62 0.74
CA PHE A 30 45.45 3.10 -0.15
C PHE A 30 45.97 3.98 -1.28
N SER A 31 47.28 4.13 -1.43
CA SER A 31 47.90 5.01 -2.42
C SER A 31 48.00 4.37 -3.81
N THR A 32 47.88 3.04 -3.90
CA THR A 32 47.91 2.27 -5.15
C THR A 32 46.66 1.41 -5.28
N ILE A 33 46.17 1.25 -6.52
CA ILE A 33 44.94 0.49 -6.82
C ILE A 33 45.12 -1.00 -6.46
N GLU A 34 46.31 -1.53 -6.66
CA GLU A 34 46.65 -2.94 -6.41
C GLU A 34 46.45 -3.34 -4.94
N VAL A 35 46.89 -2.49 -4.00
CA VAL A 35 46.76 -2.77 -2.56
C VAL A 35 45.31 -2.58 -2.08
N GLN A 36 44.55 -1.67 -2.71
CA GLN A 36 43.12 -1.57 -2.42
C GLN A 36 42.37 -2.82 -2.85
N GLN A 37 42.74 -3.41 -3.99
CA GLN A 37 42.13 -4.63 -4.48
C GLN A 37 42.52 -5.84 -3.63
N GLU A 38 43.77 -5.88 -3.16
CA GLU A 38 44.24 -6.89 -2.20
C GLU A 38 43.47 -6.84 -0.88
N LEU A 39 43.23 -5.65 -0.32
CA LEU A 39 42.46 -5.49 0.92
C LEU A 39 41.00 -5.97 0.77
N LYS A 40 40.41 -5.76 -0.40
CA LYS A 40 39.05 -6.23 -0.72
C LYS A 40 39.00 -7.75 -0.85
N GLU A 41 40.00 -8.35 -1.49
CA GLU A 41 40.12 -9.82 -1.58
C GLU A 41 40.29 -10.49 -0.22
N ILE A 42 40.96 -9.83 0.73
CA ILE A 42 41.14 -10.34 2.11
C ILE A 42 39.85 -10.22 2.93
N ALA A 43 39.13 -9.11 2.79
CA ALA A 43 37.94 -8.81 3.59
C ALA A 43 36.75 -9.73 3.27
N SER A 44 35.76 -9.74 4.16
CA SER A 44 34.44 -10.31 3.85
C SER A 44 33.57 -9.28 3.14
N GLU A 45 32.66 -9.74 2.29
CA GLU A 45 31.66 -8.85 1.68
C GLU A 45 30.60 -8.42 2.73
N PRO A 46 30.10 -7.17 2.68
CA PRO A 46 30.45 -6.13 1.72
C PRO A 46 31.72 -5.34 2.14
N ASP A 47 32.49 -4.90 1.13
CA ASP A 47 33.77 -4.19 1.28
C ASP A 47 33.71 -2.96 2.22
N ASP A 48 32.63 -2.19 2.15
CA ASP A 48 32.45 -0.92 2.87
C ASP A 48 32.27 -1.11 4.38
N GLU A 49 31.92 -2.32 4.82
CA GLU A 49 31.82 -2.69 6.24
C GLU A 49 33.09 -3.37 6.78
N HIS A 50 33.90 -3.96 5.90
CA HIS A 50 35.00 -4.84 6.31
C HIS A 50 36.40 -4.35 5.93
N VAL A 51 36.50 -3.31 5.09
CA VAL A 51 37.78 -2.68 4.71
C VAL A 51 37.94 -1.33 5.40
N PHE A 52 38.96 -1.20 6.24
CA PHE A 52 39.22 0.01 7.02
C PHE A 52 40.54 0.67 6.64
N ARG A 53 40.51 2.00 6.47
CA ARG A 53 41.71 2.82 6.25
C ARG A 53 42.22 3.43 7.54
N VAL A 54 43.49 3.19 7.85
CA VAL A 54 44.13 3.69 9.07
C VAL A 54 45.40 4.46 8.73
N ASN A 55 45.41 5.74 9.10
CA ASN A 55 46.56 6.61 8.85
C ASN A 55 47.66 6.48 9.93
N ASN A 56 47.39 5.83 11.08
CA ASN A 56 48.32 5.61 12.19
C ASN A 56 47.79 4.49 13.12
N PHE A 57 48.66 3.66 13.71
CA PHE A 57 48.31 2.60 14.69
C PHE A 57 47.32 3.02 15.79
N ASN A 58 47.27 4.30 16.17
CA ASN A 58 46.28 4.80 17.13
C ASN A 58 44.81 4.67 16.66
N ALA A 59 44.55 4.57 15.35
CA ALA A 59 43.19 4.36 14.81
C ALA A 59 42.73 2.89 14.87
N LEU A 60 43.61 1.94 15.21
CA LEU A 60 43.18 0.57 15.56
C LEU A 60 42.32 0.57 16.83
N LYS A 61 42.53 1.54 17.73
CA LYS A 61 41.69 1.71 18.92
C LYS A 61 40.27 2.14 18.57
N SER A 62 40.10 3.02 17.56
CA SER A 62 38.77 3.35 17.05
C SER A 62 38.09 2.18 16.32
N ILE A 63 38.84 1.27 15.70
CA ILE A 63 38.30 0.04 15.09
C ILE A 63 37.90 -0.97 16.17
N GLN A 64 38.71 -1.13 17.21
CA GLN A 64 38.35 -1.91 18.40
C GLN A 64 37.08 -1.33 19.03
N ASP A 65 37.00 -0.01 19.21
CA ASP A 65 35.81 0.65 19.74
C ASP A 65 34.61 0.44 18.79
N GLN A 66 34.75 0.51 17.47
CA GLN A 66 33.66 0.19 16.52
C GLN A 66 33.18 -1.26 16.60
N LEU A 67 34.11 -2.22 16.71
CA LEU A 67 33.79 -3.65 16.86
C LEU A 67 33.19 -3.97 18.25
N GLN A 68 33.65 -3.27 19.29
CA GLN A 68 33.23 -3.43 20.69
C GLN A 68 31.94 -2.66 21.00
N ASN A 69 31.63 -1.59 20.26
CA ASN A 69 30.41 -0.78 20.40
C ASN A 69 29.17 -1.43 19.79
N LYS A 70 29.28 -2.58 19.09
CA LYS A 70 28.13 -3.45 18.74
C LYS A 70 27.50 -4.14 19.98
N ILE A 71 27.65 -3.55 21.17
CA ILE A 71 26.82 -3.82 22.33
C ILE A 71 25.59 -2.93 22.18
N PHE A 72 24.49 -3.52 21.72
CA PHE A 72 23.28 -2.78 21.38
C PHE A 72 22.65 -2.07 22.59
N ALA A 73 22.19 -0.84 22.37
CA ALA A 73 21.31 -0.14 23.30
C ALA A 73 19.92 -0.79 23.29
N ILE A 74 19.70 -1.77 24.16
CA ILE A 74 18.38 -2.40 24.32
C ILE A 74 17.46 -1.41 25.06
N GLU A 75 16.20 -1.31 24.64
CA GLU A 75 15.17 -0.47 25.29
C GLU A 75 15.52 1.03 25.42
N GLY A 76 16.36 1.58 24.52
CA GLY A 76 16.73 2.99 24.55
C GLY A 76 17.69 3.37 25.69
N THR A 77 18.34 2.39 26.34
CA THR A 77 19.37 2.69 27.34
C THR A 77 20.66 3.13 26.65
N GLN A 78 20.94 4.43 26.63
CA GLN A 78 22.23 4.95 26.17
C GLN A 78 23.26 4.79 27.30
N PHE A 79 24.06 3.73 27.25
CA PHE A 79 25.34 3.70 27.96
C PHE A 79 26.42 4.34 27.08
N GLN A 80 27.49 4.88 27.68
CA GLN A 80 28.57 5.59 26.98
C GLN A 80 29.29 4.77 25.88
N SER A 81 28.98 3.47 25.74
CA SER A 81 29.60 2.53 24.79
C SER A 81 28.61 1.71 23.94
N SER A 82 27.31 2.05 23.93
CA SER A 82 26.31 1.30 23.16
C SER A 82 25.97 1.99 21.83
N SER A 83 26.08 1.30 20.70
CA SER A 83 25.59 1.81 19.41
C SER A 83 24.07 1.65 19.28
N SER A 84 23.42 2.61 18.63
CA SER A 84 22.04 2.46 18.13
C SER A 84 21.98 1.40 17.04
N PHE A 85 20.82 0.76 16.87
CA PHE A 85 20.60 -0.13 15.73
C PHE A 85 20.56 0.70 14.45
N GLN A 86 21.30 0.30 13.43
CA GLN A 86 21.26 0.88 12.10
C GLN A 86 20.49 -0.05 11.17
N MET A 87 21.14 -1.02 10.54
CA MET A 87 20.49 -1.93 9.57
C MET A 87 20.38 -3.36 10.08
N GLU A 88 20.89 -3.68 11.27
CA GLU A 88 20.94 -5.05 11.81
C GLU A 88 19.56 -5.69 11.95
N MET A 89 18.54 -4.87 12.25
CA MET A 89 17.15 -5.30 12.39
C MET A 89 16.27 -4.74 11.26
N SER A 90 16.85 -4.37 10.11
CA SER A 90 16.14 -3.63 9.04
C SER A 90 14.87 -4.32 8.54
N GLN A 91 14.84 -5.65 8.52
CA GLN A 91 13.73 -6.46 8.00
C GLN A 91 13.31 -6.04 6.58
N GLU A 92 14.30 -5.94 5.70
CA GLU A 92 14.09 -5.59 4.29
C GLU A 92 13.08 -6.53 3.63
N GLY A 93 12.15 -5.96 2.87
CA GLY A 93 11.12 -6.73 2.17
C GLY A 93 9.85 -6.96 2.97
N LEU A 94 9.69 -6.34 4.15
CA LEU A 94 8.41 -6.38 4.88
C LEU A 94 7.25 -5.82 4.05
N SER A 95 7.52 -4.77 3.28
CA SER A 95 6.69 -4.33 2.16
C SER A 95 7.51 -4.30 0.88
N ALA A 96 6.87 -4.44 -0.28
CA ALA A 96 7.56 -4.42 -1.56
C ALA A 96 6.63 -3.90 -2.66
N LEU A 97 7.21 -3.16 -3.60
CA LEU A 97 6.53 -2.66 -4.79
C LEU A 97 7.50 -2.53 -5.96
N LEU A 98 6.95 -2.41 -7.16
CA LEU A 98 7.71 -2.15 -8.37
C LEU A 98 7.47 -0.71 -8.83
N THR A 99 8.56 0.01 -9.12
CA THR A 99 8.52 1.32 -9.75
C THR A 99 9.19 1.27 -11.12
N PRO A 100 8.97 2.26 -12.00
CA PRO A 100 9.73 2.38 -13.25
C PRO A 100 11.25 2.49 -13.07
N LEU A 101 11.73 2.86 -11.86
CA LEU A 101 13.15 2.97 -11.55
C LEU A 101 13.77 1.67 -11.01
N GLY A 102 12.94 0.70 -10.60
CA GLY A 102 13.36 -0.55 -9.98
C GLY A 102 12.46 -0.98 -8.81
N PRO A 103 12.70 -2.17 -8.25
CA PRO A 103 12.00 -2.63 -7.05
C PRO A 103 12.36 -1.77 -5.84
N VAL A 104 11.34 -1.51 -5.03
CA VAL A 104 11.44 -0.79 -3.76
C VAL A 104 10.95 -1.72 -2.66
N VAL A 105 11.71 -1.83 -1.57
CA VAL A 105 11.33 -2.63 -0.40
C VAL A 105 11.34 -1.78 0.86
N GLY A 106 10.42 -2.07 1.77
CA GLY A 106 10.38 -1.48 3.10
C GLY A 106 11.41 -2.11 4.02
N ALA A 107 12.09 -1.28 4.81
CA ALA A 107 13.06 -1.67 5.83
C ALA A 107 12.63 -1.06 7.18
N VAL A 108 11.65 -1.69 7.82
CA VAL A 108 10.93 -1.14 8.97
C VAL A 108 11.77 -1.01 10.23
N GLY A 109 12.71 -1.92 10.46
CA GLY A 109 13.56 -1.88 11.65
C GLY A 109 14.87 -1.10 11.48
N ALA A 110 15.02 -0.41 10.34
CA ALA A 110 16.18 0.46 10.11
C ALA A 110 16.20 1.62 11.12
N TYR A 111 17.39 1.96 11.61
CA TYR A 111 17.70 3.07 12.51
C TYR A 111 16.73 3.16 13.70
N ASP A 112 16.89 2.25 14.67
CA ASP A 112 16.01 2.11 15.85
C ASP A 112 14.51 2.10 15.51
N TRP A 113 14.15 1.28 14.50
CA TRP A 113 12.77 1.17 13.99
C TRP A 113 12.15 2.49 13.53
N SER A 114 12.98 3.48 13.18
CA SER A 114 12.49 4.65 12.45
C SER A 114 12.04 4.28 11.05
N GLY A 115 12.72 3.31 10.44
CA GLY A 115 12.35 2.69 9.19
C GLY A 115 12.69 3.52 7.94
N GLY A 116 12.36 2.96 6.79
CA GLY A 116 12.61 3.58 5.50
C GLY A 116 12.33 2.63 4.34
N LEU A 117 12.78 3.03 3.15
CA LEU A 117 12.69 2.22 1.94
C LEU A 117 14.08 2.05 1.31
N LEU A 118 14.32 0.91 0.67
CA LEU A 118 15.48 0.65 -0.17
C LEU A 118 15.02 0.53 -1.62
N LEU A 119 15.59 1.37 -2.50
CA LEU A 119 15.37 1.33 -3.94
C LEU A 119 16.56 0.65 -4.62
N TYR A 120 16.32 -0.50 -5.24
CA TYR A 120 17.33 -1.20 -6.04
C TYR A 120 17.24 -0.73 -7.49
N GLN A 121 18.21 0.08 -7.91
CA GLN A 121 18.27 0.59 -9.27
C GLN A 121 19.00 -0.41 -10.17
N THR A 122 18.48 -0.69 -11.37
CA THR A 122 19.10 -1.63 -12.32
C THR A 122 20.54 -1.24 -12.71
N SER A 123 20.90 0.04 -12.59
CA SER A 123 22.20 0.58 -12.96
C SER A 123 23.23 0.64 -11.84
N ASN A 124 22.85 0.44 -10.57
CA ASN A 124 23.75 0.55 -9.43
C ASN A 124 23.73 -0.73 -8.60
N ARG A 125 24.88 -1.12 -8.04
CA ARG A 125 24.95 -2.29 -7.14
C ARG A 125 24.38 -1.98 -5.77
N ASP A 126 24.56 -0.75 -5.28
CA ASP A 126 24.13 -0.35 -3.95
C ASP A 126 22.72 0.25 -3.96
N PRO A 127 21.80 -0.23 -3.09
CA PRO A 127 20.46 0.30 -3.01
C PRO A 127 20.45 1.71 -2.43
N LYS A 128 19.57 2.57 -2.95
CA LYS A 128 19.36 3.91 -2.41
C LYS A 128 18.38 3.84 -1.24
N PHE A 129 18.85 4.21 -0.04
CA PHE A 129 17.99 4.35 1.12
C PHE A 129 17.19 5.66 1.07
N ILE A 130 15.88 5.57 1.27
CA ILE A 130 14.92 6.67 1.28
C ILE A 130 14.31 6.71 2.67
N ASN A 131 14.58 7.78 3.41
CA ASN A 131 14.04 8.00 4.74
C ASN A 131 13.60 9.46 4.90
N ILE A 132 13.08 9.78 6.09
CA ILE A 132 12.77 11.15 6.47
C ILE A 132 14.03 11.75 7.08
N SER A 133 14.87 12.40 6.28
CA SER A 133 16.18 12.88 6.72
C SER A 133 16.20 14.31 7.30
N SER A 134 15.07 14.93 7.67
CA SER A 134 15.09 16.35 8.06
C SER A 134 13.86 16.92 8.81
N THR A 135 13.14 16.15 9.63
CA THR A 135 12.03 16.71 10.44
C THR A 135 12.39 16.82 11.92
N PHE A 136 12.02 17.93 12.55
CA PHE A 136 12.26 18.31 13.96
C PHE A 136 11.73 17.33 15.03
N LYS A 137 11.12 16.20 14.65
CA LYS A 137 10.52 15.21 15.54
C LYS A 137 11.11 13.83 15.29
N ASP A 138 11.41 13.16 16.39
CA ASP A 138 11.93 11.79 16.42
C ASP A 138 10.99 10.82 15.70
N MET A 139 11.54 10.03 14.78
CA MET A 139 10.84 8.96 14.05
C MET A 139 11.11 7.58 14.67
N SER A 140 11.88 7.48 15.75
CA SER A 140 12.20 6.20 16.40
C SER A 140 10.94 5.39 16.70
N ASN A 141 11.01 4.08 16.46
CA ASN A 141 9.89 3.14 16.65
C ASN A 141 8.60 3.47 15.86
N SER A 142 8.69 4.19 14.74
CA SER A 142 7.53 4.58 13.94
C SER A 142 7.12 3.59 12.85
N TYR A 143 8.02 2.68 12.47
CA TYR A 143 7.84 1.68 11.43
C TYR A 143 7.61 2.27 10.03
N LEU A 144 8.35 3.30 9.65
CA LEU A 144 8.31 3.81 8.28
C LEU A 144 8.67 2.69 7.28
N GLY A 145 7.88 2.53 6.23
CA GLY A 145 8.06 1.47 5.24
C GLY A 145 7.25 0.21 5.54
N TYR A 146 6.39 0.22 6.58
CA TYR A 146 5.46 -0.88 6.86
C TYR A 146 4.51 -1.14 5.70
N SER A 147 4.07 -0.07 5.03
CA SER A 147 3.34 -0.11 3.79
C SER A 147 3.91 0.93 2.82
N SER A 148 3.83 0.66 1.53
CA SER A 148 4.31 1.57 0.50
C SER A 148 3.50 1.41 -0.78
N GLN A 149 3.29 2.51 -1.51
CA GLN A 149 2.52 2.53 -2.74
C GLN A 149 3.10 3.54 -3.75
N PRO A 150 3.27 3.17 -5.03
CA PRO A 150 3.66 4.11 -6.06
C PRO A 150 2.50 5.06 -6.36
N VAL A 151 2.82 6.34 -6.56
CA VAL A 151 1.86 7.33 -7.02
C VAL A 151 2.45 8.10 -8.19
N ARG A 152 1.59 8.52 -9.11
CA ARG A 152 1.97 9.37 -10.22
C ARG A 152 1.10 10.61 -10.19
N PHE A 153 1.67 11.78 -9.90
CA PHE A 153 0.89 13.01 -9.77
C PHE A 153 1.40 14.09 -10.72
N HIS A 154 0.55 14.51 -11.67
CA HIS A 154 0.92 15.46 -12.73
C HIS A 154 2.22 15.07 -13.47
N GLY A 155 2.38 13.77 -13.78
CA GLY A 155 3.55 13.24 -14.48
C GLY A 155 4.81 13.05 -13.63
N ARG A 156 4.78 13.40 -12.33
CA ARG A 156 5.87 13.16 -11.39
C ARG A 156 5.67 11.82 -10.69
N ASN A 157 6.76 11.08 -10.52
CA ASN A 157 6.76 9.81 -9.79
C ASN A 157 6.95 10.08 -8.30
N GLY A 158 6.17 9.40 -7.48
CA GLY A 158 6.26 9.50 -6.04
C GLY A 158 5.96 8.17 -5.35
N LEU A 159 6.18 8.19 -4.03
CA LEU A 159 5.92 7.07 -3.14
C LEU A 159 5.16 7.59 -1.93
N VAL A 160 4.05 6.92 -1.62
CA VAL A 160 3.35 7.12 -0.34
C VAL A 160 3.73 5.97 0.58
N VAL A 161 4.10 6.30 1.81
CA VAL A 161 4.74 5.36 2.75
C VAL A 161 4.10 5.48 4.12
N GLY A 162 3.71 4.35 4.69
CA GLY A 162 3.11 4.26 6.02
C GLY A 162 4.14 4.06 7.13
N ALA A 163 3.90 4.73 8.25
CA ALA A 163 4.59 4.60 9.52
C ALA A 163 3.54 4.44 10.64
N PRO A 164 2.88 3.26 10.74
CA PRO A 164 1.67 3.08 11.55
C PRO A 164 1.90 3.14 13.07
N ARG A 165 3.15 3.16 13.53
CA ARG A 165 3.49 3.32 14.95
C ARG A 165 3.96 4.72 15.34
N TYR A 166 4.08 5.64 14.37
CA TYR A 166 4.50 7.01 14.64
C TYR A 166 3.66 7.66 15.74
N ASP A 167 4.32 8.12 16.81
CA ASP A 167 3.68 8.73 18.00
C ASP A 167 2.55 7.86 18.60
N HIS A 168 2.63 6.53 18.40
CA HIS A 168 1.59 5.54 18.73
C HIS A 168 0.24 5.75 18.02
N ILE A 169 0.14 6.69 17.08
CA ILE A 169 -1.09 7.04 16.35
C ILE A 169 -1.02 6.50 14.91
N GLY A 170 0.13 6.71 14.27
CA GLY A 170 0.38 6.39 12.87
C GLY A 170 0.44 7.62 11.98
N LYS A 171 1.24 7.52 10.91
CA LYS A 171 1.51 8.59 9.97
C LYS A 171 1.72 8.01 8.57
N VAL A 172 1.45 8.83 7.56
CA VAL A 172 1.75 8.55 6.17
C VAL A 172 2.51 9.72 5.59
N VAL A 173 3.52 9.43 4.77
CA VAL A 173 4.35 10.43 4.11
C VAL A 173 4.36 10.25 2.60
N TYR A 174 4.46 11.36 1.87
CA TYR A 174 4.61 11.38 0.42
C TYR A 174 6.00 11.86 0.05
N PHE A 175 6.77 10.99 -0.60
CA PHE A 175 8.03 11.30 -1.23
C PHE A 175 7.83 11.53 -2.73
N GLU A 176 8.42 12.60 -3.25
CA GLU A 176 8.47 12.88 -4.67
C GLU A 176 9.89 12.68 -5.19
N ASN A 177 10.03 12.05 -6.36
CA ASN A 177 11.31 11.96 -7.05
C ASN A 177 11.52 13.23 -7.89
N GLU A 178 12.53 14.03 -7.55
CA GLU A 178 12.86 15.22 -8.30
C GLU A 178 13.46 14.86 -9.67
N ALA A 179 12.84 15.34 -10.74
CA ALA A 179 13.19 14.96 -12.11
C ALA A 179 14.65 15.26 -12.51
N LEU A 180 15.24 16.34 -11.98
CA LEU A 180 16.60 16.76 -12.31
C LEU A 180 17.67 16.08 -11.45
N SER A 181 17.48 16.05 -10.13
CA SER A 181 18.46 15.53 -9.17
C SER A 181 18.33 14.03 -8.93
N ARG A 182 17.18 13.42 -9.30
CA ARG A 182 16.77 12.06 -8.94
C ARG A 182 16.79 11.80 -7.42
N GLU A 183 16.76 12.87 -6.63
CA GLU A 183 16.63 12.80 -5.18
C GLU A 183 15.18 12.56 -4.79
N TRP A 184 15.00 11.79 -3.72
CA TRP A 184 13.69 11.61 -3.10
C TRP A 184 13.55 12.64 -2.01
N ARG A 185 12.51 13.46 -2.09
CA ARG A 185 12.24 14.49 -1.09
C ARG A 185 10.86 14.31 -0.50
N LEU A 186 10.80 14.43 0.82
CA LEU A 186 9.54 14.51 1.54
C LEU A 186 8.80 15.78 1.11
N LYS A 187 7.56 15.62 0.65
CA LYS A 187 6.70 16.74 0.24
C LYS A 187 5.58 17.00 1.22
N MET A 188 4.93 15.94 1.68
CA MET A 188 3.71 16.03 2.49
C MET A 188 3.64 14.91 3.52
N GLU A 189 2.87 15.16 4.57
CA GLU A 189 2.64 14.23 5.66
C GLU A 189 1.17 14.29 6.09
N ALA A 190 0.61 13.15 6.51
CA ALA A 190 -0.67 13.08 7.21
C ALA A 190 -0.53 12.20 8.45
N VAL A 191 -1.07 12.67 9.57
CA VAL A 191 -1.04 11.99 10.87
C VAL A 191 -2.45 11.50 11.17
N GLY A 192 -2.56 10.30 11.74
CA GLY A 192 -3.84 9.76 12.18
C GLY A 192 -4.44 10.55 13.35
N GLU A 193 -5.67 10.20 13.72
CA GLU A 193 -6.40 10.91 14.79
C GLU A 193 -6.42 10.15 16.12
N GLN A 194 -6.28 8.82 16.10
CA GLN A 194 -6.48 7.96 17.26
C GLN A 194 -5.25 7.10 17.58
N VAL A 195 -4.83 7.12 18.84
CA VAL A 195 -3.78 6.25 19.38
C VAL A 195 -4.16 4.78 19.20
N GLY A 196 -3.23 3.97 18.71
CA GLY A 196 -3.41 2.55 18.47
C GLY A 196 -4.22 2.22 17.22
N SER A 197 -4.68 3.22 16.45
CA SER A 197 -5.49 2.97 15.25
C SER A 197 -4.70 2.34 14.10
N TYR A 198 -3.36 2.41 14.18
CA TYR A 198 -2.44 1.86 13.18
C TYR A 198 -2.61 2.56 11.82
N PHE A 199 -2.80 3.88 11.83
CA PHE A 199 -3.02 4.68 10.62
C PHE A 199 -1.81 4.61 9.69
N GLY A 200 -2.02 4.21 8.43
CA GLY A 200 -0.94 3.95 7.47
C GLY A 200 -0.54 2.47 7.39
N ALA A 201 -1.31 1.56 7.99
CA ALA A 201 -1.04 0.12 7.89
C ALA A 201 -1.16 -0.41 6.46
N THR A 202 -2.12 0.12 5.70
CA THR A 202 -2.35 -0.23 4.30
C THR A 202 -2.56 1.02 3.47
N LEU A 203 -2.10 0.98 2.23
CA LEU A 203 -2.19 2.08 1.28
C LEU A 203 -2.73 1.54 -0.05
N CYS A 204 -3.55 2.34 -0.73
CA CYS A 204 -3.98 2.05 -2.09
C CYS A 204 -4.06 3.36 -2.88
N SER A 205 -3.25 3.50 -3.91
CA SER A 205 -3.35 4.57 -4.89
C SER A 205 -4.54 4.27 -5.80
N VAL A 206 -5.31 5.28 -6.16
CA VAL A 206 -6.45 5.13 -7.07
C VAL A 206 -6.37 6.21 -8.13
N ASP A 207 -6.36 5.77 -9.38
CA ASP A 207 -6.64 6.59 -10.57
C ASP A 207 -8.15 6.49 -10.84
N LEU A 208 -8.90 7.51 -10.42
CA LEU A 208 -10.36 7.49 -10.44
C LEU A 208 -10.91 7.58 -11.86
N ASN A 209 -10.30 8.45 -12.68
CA ASN A 209 -10.76 8.76 -14.03
C ASN A 209 -10.04 7.97 -15.14
N GLN A 210 -9.09 7.11 -14.77
CA GLN A 210 -8.29 6.28 -15.66
C GLN A 210 -7.39 7.11 -16.61
N ASP A 211 -6.86 8.24 -16.15
CA ASP A 211 -6.00 9.15 -16.93
C ASP A 211 -4.49 8.93 -16.72
N THR A 212 -4.12 7.88 -15.96
CA THR A 212 -2.77 7.52 -15.52
C THR A 212 -2.15 8.39 -14.42
N SER A 213 -2.86 9.43 -13.97
CA SER A 213 -2.54 10.18 -12.76
C SER A 213 -3.29 9.61 -11.56
N THR A 214 -2.60 9.46 -10.45
CA THR A 214 -3.22 9.12 -9.17
C THR A 214 -4.03 10.31 -8.67
N ASP A 215 -5.33 10.14 -8.50
CA ASP A 215 -6.25 11.16 -7.99
C ASP A 215 -6.31 11.15 -6.46
N LEU A 216 -6.24 9.96 -5.86
CA LEU A 216 -6.30 9.80 -4.40
C LEU A 216 -5.50 8.62 -3.89
N VAL A 217 -5.25 8.63 -2.58
CA VAL A 217 -4.75 7.48 -1.83
C VAL A 217 -5.71 7.15 -0.71
N LEU A 218 -6.04 5.88 -0.57
CA LEU A 218 -6.76 5.33 0.56
C LEU A 218 -5.77 4.91 1.63
N ILE A 219 -6.01 5.35 2.87
CA ILE A 219 -5.16 5.04 4.03
C ILE A 219 -5.95 4.24 5.04
N GLY A 220 -5.53 2.99 5.27
CA GLY A 220 -6.13 2.11 6.27
C GLY A 220 -5.64 2.40 7.68
N ALA A 221 -6.59 2.40 8.62
CA ALA A 221 -6.39 2.38 10.06
C ALA A 221 -7.20 1.20 10.64
N PRO A 222 -6.77 -0.04 10.40
CA PRO A 222 -7.55 -1.24 10.71
C PRO A 222 -7.76 -1.46 12.21
N MET A 223 -6.96 -0.85 13.08
CA MET A 223 -7.13 -0.95 14.53
C MET A 223 -7.90 0.23 15.10
N TYR A 224 -8.43 1.13 14.25
CA TYR A 224 -9.29 2.21 14.71
C TYR A 224 -10.50 1.64 15.45
N TYR A 225 -10.82 2.22 16.59
CA TYR A 225 -11.91 1.78 17.43
C TYR A 225 -12.94 2.89 17.56
N ASP A 226 -14.20 2.59 17.24
CA ASP A 226 -15.34 3.38 17.67
C ASP A 226 -16.43 2.49 18.27
N ALA A 227 -17.45 3.11 18.87
CA ALA A 227 -18.52 2.40 19.58
C ALA A 227 -19.45 1.57 18.66
N THR A 228 -19.28 1.65 17.34
CA THR A 228 -20.16 1.07 16.32
C THR A 228 -19.46 0.09 15.38
N ALA A 229 -18.19 0.30 15.05
CA ALA A 229 -17.43 -0.48 14.08
C ALA A 229 -15.91 -0.37 14.34
N GLY A 230 -15.19 -1.44 13.98
CA GLY A 230 -13.74 -1.53 14.05
C GLY A 230 -13.07 -1.32 12.70
N GLY A 231 -12.13 -0.40 12.65
CA GLY A 231 -11.36 -0.03 11.47
C GLY A 231 -11.94 1.16 10.72
N ARG A 232 -11.06 1.89 10.03
CA ARG A 232 -11.37 3.05 9.20
C ARG A 232 -10.48 3.09 7.98
N VAL A 233 -11.01 3.64 6.88
CA VAL A 233 -10.22 3.98 5.69
C VAL A 233 -10.43 5.45 5.36
N HIS A 234 -9.35 6.23 5.41
CA HIS A 234 -9.37 7.65 5.10
C HIS A 234 -9.09 7.86 3.62
N ILE A 235 -9.78 8.83 3.02
CA ILE A 235 -9.59 9.19 1.62
C ILE A 235 -8.74 10.44 1.55
N CYS A 236 -7.59 10.35 0.90
CA CYS A 236 -6.65 11.45 0.75
C CYS A 236 -6.56 11.86 -0.71
N LEU A 237 -7.24 12.95 -1.07
CA LEU A 237 -7.30 13.47 -2.44
C LEU A 237 -6.05 14.31 -2.73
N PHE A 238 -5.40 14.04 -3.87
CA PHE A 238 -4.37 14.94 -4.37
C PHE A 238 -5.03 16.21 -4.93
N LYS A 239 -4.61 17.37 -4.41
CA LYS A 239 -5.07 18.69 -4.86
C LYS A 239 -3.90 19.65 -4.93
N ASN A 240 -3.81 20.37 -6.06
CA ASN A 240 -2.75 21.35 -6.34
C ASN A 240 -1.33 20.73 -6.28
N GLU A 241 -0.65 20.86 -5.14
CA GLU A 241 0.71 20.37 -4.90
C GLU A 241 0.81 19.42 -3.68
N GLY A 242 -0.31 19.03 -3.08
CA GLY A 242 -0.33 18.14 -1.92
C GLY A 242 -1.52 17.19 -1.91
N PHE A 243 -1.73 16.52 -0.79
CA PHE A 243 -2.93 15.72 -0.57
C PHE A 243 -3.65 16.15 0.71
N SER A 244 -4.98 16.06 0.71
CA SER A 244 -5.84 16.40 1.84
C SER A 244 -6.70 15.18 2.18
N CYS A 245 -6.64 14.76 3.45
CA CYS A 245 -7.35 13.60 3.95
C CYS A 245 -8.69 13.98 4.59
N THR A 246 -9.68 13.11 4.43
CA THR A 246 -10.92 13.13 5.21
C THR A 246 -10.64 12.98 6.69
N ASP A 247 -11.50 13.55 7.54
CA ASP A 247 -11.50 13.28 8.97
C ASP A 247 -12.16 11.91 9.28
N SER A 248 -12.06 11.45 10.54
CA SER A 248 -12.69 10.19 10.98
C SER A 248 -14.22 10.12 10.78
N ASN A 249 -14.91 11.26 10.74
CA ASN A 249 -16.37 11.33 10.57
C ASN A 249 -16.79 11.12 9.12
N THR A 250 -15.90 11.43 8.19
CA THR A 250 -16.14 11.37 6.75
C THR A 250 -15.36 10.26 6.05
N ALA A 251 -14.49 9.57 6.79
CA ALA A 251 -13.81 8.35 6.39
C ALA A 251 -14.79 7.19 6.09
N LEU A 252 -14.32 6.23 5.29
CA LEU A 252 -15.06 5.02 4.97
C LEU A 252 -15.10 4.09 6.19
N LYS A 253 -16.24 3.41 6.35
CA LYS A 253 -16.51 2.48 7.44
C LYS A 253 -17.27 1.26 6.93
N GLY A 254 -17.05 0.12 7.58
CA GLY A 254 -17.82 -1.10 7.37
C GLY A 254 -19.23 -1.03 7.97
N GLU A 255 -19.93 -2.16 7.91
CA GLU A 255 -21.22 -2.36 8.55
C GLU A 255 -21.09 -2.22 10.09
N PRO A 256 -22.00 -1.51 10.77
CA PRO A 256 -22.00 -1.43 12.23
C PRO A 256 -22.23 -2.80 12.89
N GLY A 257 -21.72 -2.98 14.10
CA GLY A 257 -21.85 -4.22 14.88
C GLY A 257 -20.57 -5.04 14.97
N HIS A 258 -19.51 -4.64 14.26
CA HIS A 258 -18.23 -5.36 14.22
C HIS A 258 -17.09 -4.53 14.82
N LEU A 259 -17.09 -4.35 16.15
CA LEU A 259 -16.14 -3.48 16.87
C LEU A 259 -14.65 -3.81 16.66
N PHE A 260 -14.34 -5.07 16.32
CA PHE A 260 -12.98 -5.53 16.07
C PHE A 260 -12.79 -6.03 14.65
N GLY A 261 -13.68 -5.66 13.71
CA GLY A 261 -13.74 -6.19 12.34
C GLY A 261 -12.50 -5.95 11.48
N ARG A 262 -11.65 -5.00 11.89
CA ARG A 262 -10.44 -4.56 11.17
C ARG A 262 -10.73 -4.11 9.74
N PHE A 263 -11.80 -3.33 9.56
CA PHE A 263 -12.08 -2.71 8.27
C PHE A 263 -10.89 -1.85 7.80
N GLY A 264 -10.44 -2.07 6.57
CA GLY A 264 -9.24 -1.44 6.04
C GLY A 264 -7.95 -2.22 6.32
N ALA A 265 -8.03 -3.51 6.67
CA ALA A 265 -6.85 -4.37 6.80
C ALA A 265 -6.25 -4.78 5.44
N SER A 266 -7.03 -4.66 4.36
CA SER A 266 -6.57 -4.76 2.99
C SER A 266 -7.43 -3.83 2.12
N ILE A 267 -6.83 -3.26 1.09
CA ILE A 267 -7.48 -2.33 0.17
C ILE A 267 -6.93 -2.61 -1.23
N ALA A 268 -7.80 -2.66 -2.24
CA ALA A 268 -7.38 -2.83 -3.62
C ALA A 268 -8.21 -1.96 -4.56
N GLU A 269 -7.53 -1.37 -5.54
CA GLU A 269 -8.16 -0.83 -6.74
C GLU A 269 -8.68 -2.01 -7.58
N VAL A 270 -9.99 -2.04 -7.85
CA VAL A 270 -10.60 -3.11 -8.65
C VAL A 270 -11.02 -2.64 -10.04
N GLY A 271 -10.82 -1.35 -10.32
CA GLY A 271 -11.21 -0.70 -11.57
C GLY A 271 -12.73 -0.49 -11.65
N ASP A 272 -13.20 0.04 -12.78
CA ASP A 272 -14.63 0.15 -13.07
C ASP A 272 -15.28 -1.25 -13.22
N ILE A 273 -16.01 -1.69 -12.18
CA ILE A 273 -16.82 -2.92 -12.17
C ILE A 273 -18.32 -2.61 -12.17
N THR A 274 -18.70 -1.34 -11.94
CA THR A 274 -20.10 -0.88 -11.97
C THR A 274 -20.56 -0.41 -13.36
N GLY A 275 -19.63 -0.14 -14.27
CA GLY A 275 -19.87 0.33 -15.63
C GLY A 275 -20.12 1.84 -15.75
N ASP A 276 -19.74 2.62 -14.72
CA ASP A 276 -19.98 4.07 -14.67
C ASP A 276 -18.77 4.92 -15.09
N LYS A 277 -17.68 4.26 -15.50
CA LYS A 277 -16.37 4.80 -15.91
C LYS A 277 -15.51 5.34 -14.79
N TRP A 278 -15.91 5.18 -13.54
CA TRP A 278 -15.08 5.51 -12.39
C TRP A 278 -14.48 4.26 -11.80
N THR A 279 -13.26 4.38 -11.31
CA THR A 279 -12.58 3.26 -10.66
C THR A 279 -13.21 2.95 -9.30
N ASP A 280 -13.61 1.70 -9.11
CA ASP A 280 -14.14 1.18 -7.85
C ASP A 280 -13.02 0.57 -7.00
N VAL A 281 -13.30 0.41 -5.70
CA VAL A 281 -12.33 -0.13 -4.73
C VAL A 281 -12.95 -1.22 -3.87
N ALA A 282 -12.13 -2.20 -3.49
CA ALA A 282 -12.48 -3.26 -2.55
C ALA A 282 -11.72 -3.07 -1.24
N ILE A 283 -12.42 -3.22 -0.11
CA ILE A 283 -11.86 -3.06 1.24
C ILE A 283 -12.18 -4.31 2.08
N GLY A 284 -11.15 -4.90 2.68
CA GLY A 284 -11.27 -6.08 3.53
C GLY A 284 -11.48 -5.75 5.00
N ALA A 285 -12.30 -6.57 5.66
CA ALA A 285 -12.56 -6.55 7.09
C ALA A 285 -12.51 -7.99 7.64
N PRO A 286 -11.30 -8.59 7.75
CA PRO A 286 -11.12 -10.03 7.96
C PRO A 286 -11.62 -10.53 9.32
N LEU A 287 -11.86 -9.66 10.30
CA LEU A 287 -12.30 -10.05 11.64
C LEU A 287 -13.80 -9.83 11.87
N GLU A 288 -14.54 -9.36 10.87
CA GLU A 288 -16.00 -9.31 10.95
C GLU A 288 -16.62 -10.70 11.05
N ASP A 289 -17.88 -10.77 11.50
CA ASP A 289 -18.64 -12.01 11.61
C ASP A 289 -17.89 -13.13 12.36
N GLU A 290 -17.39 -12.82 13.57
CA GLU A 290 -16.63 -13.75 14.41
C GLU A 290 -15.40 -14.34 13.72
N ASN A 291 -14.65 -13.51 12.99
CA ASN A 291 -13.49 -13.88 12.18
C ASN A 291 -13.81 -14.64 10.89
N ALA A 292 -15.07 -14.76 10.46
CA ALA A 292 -15.35 -15.24 9.11
C ALA A 292 -14.80 -14.25 8.06
N GLY A 293 -14.88 -12.96 8.36
CA GLY A 293 -14.37 -11.86 7.54
C GLY A 293 -15.34 -11.40 6.47
N ALA A 294 -15.11 -10.21 5.91
CA ALA A 294 -15.93 -9.63 4.85
C ALA A 294 -15.09 -8.80 3.87
N VAL A 295 -15.64 -8.58 2.68
CA VAL A 295 -15.12 -7.64 1.69
C VAL A 295 -16.23 -6.67 1.27
N TYR A 296 -15.91 -5.39 1.22
CA TYR A 296 -16.80 -4.32 0.82
C TYR A 296 -16.36 -3.74 -0.52
N ILE A 297 -17.32 -3.47 -1.39
CA ILE A 297 -17.10 -2.77 -2.65
C ILE A 297 -17.64 -1.36 -2.52
N PHE A 298 -16.80 -0.37 -2.79
CA PHE A 298 -17.18 1.04 -2.83
C PHE A 298 -16.99 1.57 -4.24
N SER A 299 -18.00 2.30 -4.74
CA SER A 299 -17.95 2.85 -6.08
C SER A 299 -17.22 4.19 -6.13
N GLY A 300 -16.50 4.43 -7.22
CA GLY A 300 -15.93 5.74 -7.51
C GLY A 300 -16.99 6.72 -8.01
N ASN A 301 -16.67 8.01 -7.97
CA ASN A 301 -17.39 9.05 -8.70
C ASN A 301 -16.42 10.18 -9.08
N ARG A 302 -16.94 11.20 -9.75
CA ARG A 302 -16.16 12.36 -10.21
C ARG A 302 -15.38 13.10 -9.11
N ALA A 303 -15.90 13.09 -7.89
CA ALA A 303 -15.33 13.83 -6.77
C ALA A 303 -14.41 12.97 -5.89
N SER A 304 -14.77 11.70 -5.64
CA SER A 304 -14.09 10.80 -4.71
C SER A 304 -14.66 9.37 -4.76
N ILE A 305 -14.33 8.55 -3.74
CA ILE A 305 -15.02 7.29 -3.46
C ILE A 305 -16.32 7.58 -2.69
N GLU A 306 -17.41 6.92 -3.07
CA GLU A 306 -18.70 7.00 -2.37
C GLU A 306 -18.57 6.50 -0.92
N ARG A 307 -19.28 7.15 0.01
CA ARG A 307 -19.17 6.79 1.44
C ARG A 307 -19.92 5.51 1.81
N SER A 308 -20.92 5.14 1.01
CA SER A 308 -21.68 3.92 1.21
C SER A 308 -21.14 2.85 0.27
N TYR A 309 -20.91 1.66 0.79
CA TYR A 309 -20.55 0.53 -0.04
C TYR A 309 -21.75 0.15 -0.94
N VAL A 310 -21.47 -0.31 -2.16
CA VAL A 310 -22.48 -0.82 -3.09
C VAL A 310 -22.75 -2.31 -2.88
N GLN A 311 -21.78 -3.03 -2.30
CA GLN A 311 -21.90 -4.45 -2.01
C GLN A 311 -21.06 -4.82 -0.78
N ARG A 312 -21.62 -5.68 0.08
CA ARG A 312 -20.90 -6.40 1.13
C ARG A 312 -20.91 -7.89 0.80
N ILE A 313 -19.73 -8.50 0.79
CA ILE A 313 -19.52 -9.92 0.53
C ILE A 313 -19.09 -10.56 1.85
N GLU A 314 -20.03 -11.24 2.50
CA GLU A 314 -19.78 -11.99 3.73
C GLU A 314 -18.90 -13.21 3.47
N GLY A 315 -17.83 -13.33 4.24
CA GLY A 315 -16.98 -14.53 4.29
C GLY A 315 -17.75 -15.75 4.76
N LEU A 316 -18.84 -15.57 5.53
CA LEU A 316 -19.72 -16.65 5.98
C LEU A 316 -20.27 -17.52 4.85
N LYS A 317 -20.46 -16.93 3.65
CA LYS A 317 -20.92 -17.65 2.46
C LYS A 317 -19.89 -18.65 1.93
N PHE A 318 -18.64 -18.51 2.37
CA PHE A 318 -17.50 -19.34 2.02
C PHE A 318 -16.88 -20.02 3.26
N SER A 319 -17.40 -19.70 4.46
CA SER A 319 -16.88 -20.19 5.73
C SER A 319 -17.38 -21.61 5.97
N GLY A 320 -16.52 -22.56 5.62
CA GLY A 320 -16.52 -23.85 6.30
C GLY A 320 -15.67 -23.71 7.56
N ARG A 321 -14.49 -24.32 7.52
CA ARG A 321 -13.44 -24.21 8.54
C ARG A 321 -12.46 -23.04 8.31
N PHE A 322 -12.79 -22.12 7.40
CA PHE A 322 -11.89 -21.05 6.96
C PHE A 322 -12.31 -19.73 7.59
N SER A 323 -11.33 -18.90 7.92
CA SER A 323 -11.49 -17.61 8.59
C SER A 323 -10.69 -16.54 7.86
N TYR A 324 -10.87 -15.28 8.26
CA TYR A 324 -10.11 -14.13 7.74
C TYR A 324 -10.33 -13.86 6.26
N PHE A 325 -11.54 -14.08 5.75
CA PHE A 325 -11.92 -13.67 4.40
C PHE A 325 -11.73 -12.15 4.23
N GLY A 326 -10.96 -11.74 3.23
CA GLY A 326 -10.61 -10.33 3.03
C GLY A 326 -9.31 -9.90 3.71
N GLN A 327 -8.49 -10.82 4.23
CA GLN A 327 -7.19 -10.46 4.81
C GLN A 327 -6.18 -9.95 3.77
N ALA A 328 -6.37 -10.30 2.50
CA ALA A 328 -5.59 -9.80 1.37
C ALA A 328 -6.52 -9.70 0.16
N ILE A 329 -6.41 -8.63 -0.61
CA ILE A 329 -7.21 -8.41 -1.81
C ILE A 329 -6.28 -7.94 -2.93
N SER A 330 -6.53 -8.42 -4.14
CA SER A 330 -5.92 -7.92 -5.37
C SER A 330 -6.98 -7.91 -6.46
N GLY A 331 -6.97 -6.92 -7.35
CA GLY A 331 -7.97 -6.81 -8.40
C GLY A 331 -7.51 -5.95 -9.57
N GLY A 332 -8.45 -5.56 -10.42
CA GLY A 332 -8.22 -4.62 -11.51
C GLY A 332 -7.81 -5.25 -12.84
N ARG A 333 -7.77 -6.59 -12.92
CA ARG A 333 -7.41 -7.33 -14.14
C ARG A 333 -8.45 -8.40 -14.47
N ASP A 334 -8.68 -8.62 -15.75
CA ASP A 334 -9.40 -9.79 -16.24
C ASP A 334 -8.48 -11.01 -16.21
N LEU A 335 -8.85 -12.00 -15.41
CA LEU A 335 -8.15 -13.28 -15.26
C LEU A 335 -8.96 -14.43 -15.87
N THR A 336 -10.20 -14.17 -16.28
CA THR A 336 -11.14 -15.19 -16.73
C THR A 336 -11.42 -15.13 -18.23
N GLY A 337 -10.90 -14.09 -18.89
CA GLY A 337 -10.96 -13.88 -20.33
C GLY A 337 -12.33 -13.42 -20.81
N ASP A 338 -13.19 -12.93 -19.91
CA ASP A 338 -14.52 -12.47 -20.24
C ASP A 338 -14.60 -10.96 -20.46
N GLY A 339 -13.50 -10.22 -20.30
CA GLY A 339 -13.41 -8.78 -20.50
C GLY A 339 -13.79 -7.96 -19.26
N LEU A 340 -14.26 -8.59 -18.19
CA LEU A 340 -14.57 -7.94 -16.93
C LEU A 340 -13.39 -8.06 -15.96
N LYS A 341 -13.24 -7.07 -15.08
CA LYS A 341 -12.20 -7.10 -14.04
C LYS A 341 -12.59 -8.09 -12.94
N ASP A 342 -11.65 -8.93 -12.55
CA ASP A 342 -11.82 -9.91 -11.48
C ASP A 342 -11.19 -9.42 -10.17
N ILE A 343 -11.66 -10.00 -9.06
CA ILE A 343 -11.17 -9.73 -7.71
C ILE A 343 -10.66 -11.02 -7.07
N ILE A 344 -9.42 -11.04 -6.60
CA ILE A 344 -8.84 -12.12 -5.83
C ILE A 344 -8.93 -11.77 -4.34
N VAL A 345 -9.48 -12.67 -3.55
CA VAL A 345 -9.62 -12.51 -2.09
C VAL A 345 -8.93 -13.65 -1.35
N GLY A 346 -8.00 -13.28 -0.48
CA GLY A 346 -7.34 -14.19 0.44
C GLY A 346 -8.20 -14.48 1.68
N GLN A 347 -8.11 -15.72 2.14
CA GLN A 347 -8.59 -16.17 3.44
C GLN A 347 -7.59 -17.16 4.03
N GLN A 348 -7.75 -17.55 5.29
CA GLN A 348 -6.87 -18.52 5.92
C GLN A 348 -6.92 -19.85 5.17
N GLY A 349 -5.78 -20.26 4.60
CA GLY A 349 -5.64 -21.54 3.89
C GLY A 349 -6.29 -21.62 2.50
N ARG A 350 -6.84 -20.54 1.96
CA ARG A 350 -7.45 -20.53 0.61
C ARG A 350 -7.41 -19.15 -0.03
N VAL A 351 -7.43 -19.13 -1.36
CA VAL A 351 -7.62 -17.93 -2.18
C VAL A 351 -8.86 -18.14 -3.05
N LEU A 352 -9.73 -17.13 -3.13
CA LEU A 352 -10.90 -17.13 -4.00
C LEU A 352 -10.68 -16.15 -5.15
N LEU A 353 -11.05 -16.56 -6.36
CA LEU A 353 -11.19 -15.68 -7.51
C LEU A 353 -12.68 -15.37 -7.70
N MET A 354 -13.04 -14.10 -7.64
CA MET A 354 -14.40 -13.60 -7.78
C MET A 354 -14.52 -12.89 -9.13
N ARG A 355 -15.52 -13.29 -9.90
CA ARG A 355 -15.80 -12.71 -11.22
C ARG A 355 -16.84 -11.62 -11.10
N SER A 356 -16.59 -10.52 -11.79
CA SER A 356 -17.60 -9.48 -12.00
C SER A 356 -18.68 -10.00 -12.95
N ARG A 357 -19.86 -9.37 -12.92
CA ARG A 357 -20.98 -9.71 -13.80
C ARG A 357 -21.30 -8.54 -14.71
N PRO A 358 -21.75 -8.79 -15.95
CA PRO A 358 -22.19 -7.70 -16.83
C PRO A 358 -23.28 -6.86 -16.18
N VAL A 359 -23.15 -5.53 -16.28
CA VAL A 359 -24.14 -4.59 -15.78
C VAL A 359 -24.97 -4.07 -16.96
N LEU A 360 -26.30 -4.09 -16.80
CA LEU A 360 -27.27 -3.62 -17.79
C LEU A 360 -27.98 -2.38 -17.26
N GLN A 361 -28.11 -1.36 -18.11
CA GLN A 361 -28.94 -0.19 -17.89
C GLN A 361 -30.26 -0.34 -18.66
N VAL A 362 -31.38 -0.20 -17.94
CA VAL A 362 -32.72 -0.21 -18.54
C VAL A 362 -33.30 1.20 -18.48
N LYS A 363 -33.50 1.82 -19.64
CA LYS A 363 -34.19 3.10 -19.77
C LYS A 363 -35.66 2.85 -20.09
N ILE A 364 -36.55 3.56 -19.39
CA ILE A 364 -38.01 3.39 -19.52
C ILE A 364 -38.58 4.70 -20.07
N SER A 365 -39.39 4.61 -21.12
CA SER A 365 -40.20 5.75 -21.60
C SER A 365 -41.68 5.36 -21.61
N ILE A 366 -42.52 6.20 -21.00
CA ILE A 366 -43.96 6.00 -20.93
C ILE A 366 -44.65 7.16 -21.67
N ILE A 367 -45.50 6.84 -22.64
CA ILE A 367 -46.24 7.81 -23.44
C ILE A 367 -47.73 7.46 -23.36
N PHE A 368 -48.58 8.45 -23.07
CA PHE A 368 -50.03 8.26 -22.96
C PHE A 368 -50.76 8.76 -24.21
N HIS A 369 -51.75 7.99 -24.67
CA HIS A 369 -52.61 8.31 -25.81
C HIS A 369 -54.09 8.22 -25.40
N PRO A 370 -54.81 9.34 -25.23
CA PRO A 370 -54.34 10.74 -25.29
C PRO A 370 -53.42 11.11 -24.11
N PRO A 371 -52.59 12.16 -24.24
CA PRO A 371 -51.63 12.57 -23.20
C PRO A 371 -52.29 13.16 -21.95
N SER A 372 -53.55 13.60 -22.06
CA SER A 372 -54.36 14.05 -20.94
C SER A 372 -55.74 13.42 -21.02
N ILE A 373 -56.34 13.14 -19.86
CA ILE A 373 -57.67 12.56 -19.77
C ILE A 373 -58.70 13.62 -20.19
N PRO A 374 -59.50 13.38 -21.24
CA PRO A 374 -60.53 14.32 -21.65
C PRO A 374 -61.64 14.42 -20.58
N THR A 375 -62.04 15.64 -20.22
CA THR A 375 -63.10 15.89 -19.22
C THR A 375 -64.46 15.34 -19.64
N SER A 376 -64.68 15.09 -20.93
CA SER A 376 -65.86 14.42 -21.48
C SER A 376 -66.06 13.00 -20.97
N VAL A 377 -64.99 12.33 -20.53
CA VAL A 377 -65.06 10.98 -19.94
C VAL A 377 -65.54 11.01 -18.49
N LEU A 378 -65.23 12.09 -17.75
CA LEU A 378 -65.60 12.26 -16.34
C LEU A 378 -67.05 12.75 -16.14
N GLN A 379 -67.67 13.34 -17.17
CA GLN A 379 -69.05 13.86 -17.11
C GLN A 379 -70.15 12.81 -17.36
N ALA A 380 -69.80 11.56 -17.65
CA ALA A 380 -70.77 10.49 -17.88
C ALA A 380 -71.38 9.99 -16.55
N GLN A 381 -72.49 10.59 -16.11
CA GLN A 381 -73.21 10.26 -14.87
C GLN A 381 -74.05 8.96 -14.90
N ARG A 382 -73.73 7.96 -15.73
CA ARG A 382 -74.44 6.67 -15.68
C ARG A 382 -73.47 5.50 -15.74
N PRO A 383 -73.54 4.54 -14.79
CA PRO A 383 -72.76 3.33 -14.85
C PRO A 383 -73.30 2.47 -16.00
N THR A 384 -72.72 2.63 -17.18
CA THR A 384 -72.84 1.63 -18.23
C THR A 384 -71.76 0.60 -17.96
N SER A 385 -72.14 -0.68 -17.91
CA SER A 385 -71.31 -1.85 -17.57
C SER A 385 -70.19 -2.16 -18.59
N GLN A 386 -69.75 -1.16 -19.35
CA GLN A 386 -68.67 -1.27 -20.33
C GLN A 386 -67.44 -0.54 -19.79
N GLU A 387 -66.39 -1.30 -19.51
CA GLU A 387 -65.05 -0.78 -19.24
C GLU A 387 -64.60 0.05 -20.43
N LYS A 388 -64.69 1.37 -20.32
CA LYS A 388 -64.27 2.30 -21.37
C LYS A 388 -62.79 2.61 -21.17
N VAL A 389 -61.95 2.21 -22.13
CA VAL A 389 -60.53 2.58 -22.13
C VAL A 389 -60.42 4.11 -22.19
N ILE A 390 -59.88 4.70 -21.13
CA ILE A 390 -59.80 6.17 -20.92
C ILE A 390 -58.53 6.74 -21.56
N SER A 391 -57.44 5.98 -21.52
CA SER A 391 -56.15 6.30 -22.14
C SER A 391 -55.35 5.00 -22.29
N MET A 392 -54.54 4.92 -23.33
CA MET A 392 -53.58 3.83 -23.52
C MET A 392 -52.17 4.34 -23.17
N ALA A 393 -51.43 3.57 -22.38
CA ALA A 393 -50.02 3.85 -22.09
C ALA A 393 -49.12 2.96 -22.96
N GLU A 394 -48.30 3.56 -23.80
CA GLU A 394 -47.18 2.91 -24.46
C GLU A 394 -45.97 2.95 -23.54
N VAL A 395 -45.43 1.79 -23.19
CA VAL A 395 -44.27 1.64 -22.31
C VAL A 395 -43.15 0.99 -23.10
N CYS A 396 -42.08 1.73 -23.36
CA CYS A 396 -40.90 1.22 -24.07
C CYS A 396 -39.74 1.04 -23.09
N PHE A 397 -39.06 -0.11 -23.22
CA PHE A 397 -37.86 -0.46 -22.47
C PHE A 397 -36.67 -0.50 -23.43
N THR A 398 -35.66 0.32 -23.18
CA THR A 398 -34.40 0.29 -23.90
C THR A 398 -33.32 -0.28 -22.98
N ILE A 399 -32.83 -1.48 -23.29
CA ILE A 399 -31.80 -2.17 -22.52
C ILE A 399 -30.46 -1.95 -23.22
N SER A 400 -29.48 -1.45 -22.48
CA SER A 400 -28.11 -1.26 -22.96
C SER A 400 -27.11 -1.78 -21.94
N LYS A 401 -26.08 -2.47 -22.41
CA LYS A 401 -24.96 -2.94 -21.60
C LYS A 401 -24.02 -1.78 -21.27
N VAL A 402 -23.65 -1.62 -19.99
CA VAL A 402 -22.77 -0.51 -19.56
C VAL A 402 -21.32 -0.97 -19.36
N THR A 403 -21.10 -2.24 -19.03
CA THR A 403 -19.77 -2.85 -18.96
C THR A 403 -19.35 -3.36 -20.34
N GLN A 404 -18.10 -3.14 -20.72
CA GLN A 404 -17.52 -3.80 -21.89
C GLN A 404 -17.06 -5.20 -21.51
N ASP A 405 -17.58 -6.22 -22.18
CA ASP A 405 -17.18 -7.60 -21.96
C ASP A 405 -17.40 -8.44 -23.22
N PHE A 406 -16.81 -9.64 -23.23
CA PHE A 406 -16.84 -10.63 -24.32
C PHE A 406 -17.93 -11.69 -24.11
N LEU A 407 -18.74 -11.58 -23.06
CA LEU A 407 -19.93 -12.40 -22.92
C LEU A 407 -20.93 -11.89 -23.96
N GLY A 408 -21.69 -12.83 -24.54
CA GLY A 408 -22.58 -12.59 -25.68
C GLY A 408 -23.52 -11.38 -25.54
N PRO A 409 -24.23 -11.03 -26.62
CA PRO A 409 -25.13 -9.88 -26.65
C PRO A 409 -26.21 -9.90 -25.58
#